data_AF-A0A7Y5XXC9-F1
#
_entry.id   AF-A0A7Y5XXC9-F1
#
_cell.length_a   1.000
_cell.length_b   1.000
_cell.length_c   1.000
_cell.angle_alpha   90.00
_cell.angle_beta   90.00
_cell.angle_gamma   90.00
#
_symmetry.space_group_name_H-M   'P 1'
#
loop_
_entity.id
_entity.type
_entity.pdbx_description
1 polymer ?
#
loop_
_entity_poly.entity_id
_entity_poly.type
_entity_poly.pdbx_seq_one_letter_code
_entity_poly.pdbx_strand_id
1 'polypeptide(L)' 'MWVRGSDQVQVEPRQVVVELPGGDGLPVFLAAGSTAGGEFRCAECGYGIVVRRVLPTCPMCRGLSWESPATSPHPRFPV' A
#
# COMPACT_ATOMS: atom_id res chain seq x y z
N MET A 1 50.57 20.17 -7.04
CA MET A 1 49.39 21.04 -6.83
C MET A 1 48.38 20.69 -7.93
N TRP A 2 47.24 20.07 -7.54
CA TRP A 2 45.89 19.96 -8.15
C TRP A 2 45.65 20.51 -9.58
N VAL A 3 44.77 20.03 -10.47
CA VAL A 3 43.91 18.84 -10.76
C VAL A 3 43.39 19.10 -12.19
N ARG A 4 43.05 18.09 -13.00
CA ARG A 4 42.01 18.26 -14.04
C ARG A 4 41.08 17.06 -14.03
N GLY A 5 39.93 17.27 -13.40
CA GLY A 5 38.83 16.33 -13.29
C GLY A 5 38.07 16.23 -14.61
N SER A 6 37.78 14.98 -14.97
CA SER A 6 36.80 14.61 -15.96
C SER A 6 35.68 13.94 -15.20
N ASP A 7 34.55 14.61 -15.04
CA ASP A 7 33.26 13.95 -14.84
C ASP A 7 32.15 14.98 -15.06
N GLN A 8 31.65 15.05 -16.30
CA GLN A 8 30.42 15.79 -16.60
C GLN A 8 29.27 14.78 -16.55
N VAL A 9 28.85 14.40 -15.34
CA VAL A 9 27.60 13.66 -15.14
C VAL A 9 26.43 14.64 -15.30
N GLN A 10 25.70 14.47 -16.40
CA GLN A 10 24.43 15.13 -16.64
C GLN A 10 23.34 14.41 -15.83
N VAL A 11 22.81 15.05 -14.79
CA VAL A 11 21.66 14.56 -14.01
C VAL A 11 20.37 15.10 -14.64
N GLU A 12 19.77 14.31 -15.53
CA GLU A 12 18.40 14.55 -15.97
C GLU A 12 17.41 14.02 -14.91
N PRO A 13 16.40 14.80 -14.50
CA PRO A 13 15.42 14.34 -13.52
C PRO A 13 14.56 13.23 -14.13
N ARG A 14 14.85 11.98 -13.77
CA ARG A 14 14.03 10.82 -14.14
C ARG A 14 12.67 10.91 -13.46
N GLN A 15 11.71 11.56 -14.09
CA GLN A 15 10.34 11.54 -13.63
C GLN A 15 9.71 10.19 -14.02
N VAL A 16 9.56 9.31 -13.04
CA VAL A 16 8.90 8.01 -13.22
C VAL A 16 7.38 8.24 -13.12
N VAL A 17 6.70 8.20 -14.27
CA VAL A 17 5.24 8.08 -14.30
C VAL A 17 4.92 6.59 -14.10
N VAL A 18 4.30 6.25 -12.97
CA VAL A 18 3.84 4.88 -12.69
C VAL A 18 2.38 4.76 -13.15
N GLU A 19 2.18 4.32 -14.38
CA GLU A 19 0.90 3.73 -14.80
C GLU A 19 0.84 2.30 -14.27
N LEU A 20 0.09 2.07 -13.19
CA LEU A 20 -0.11 0.73 -12.60
C LEU A 20 -1.09 -0.07 -13.49
N PRO A 21 -0.67 -1.19 -14.10
CA PRO A 21 -1.59 -2.05 -14.85
C PRO A 21 -2.59 -2.67 -13.88
N GLY A 22 -3.86 -2.71 -14.29
CA GLY A 22 -4.95 -3.20 -13.45
C GLY A 22 -4.84 -4.70 -13.16
N GLY A 23 -5.01 -5.05 -11.88
CA GLY A 23 -5.54 -6.37 -11.48
C GLY A 23 -4.57 -7.39 -10.88
N ASP A 24 -3.35 -7.04 -10.52
CA ASP A 24 -2.35 -8.02 -10.04
C ASP A 24 -2.35 -8.25 -8.51
N GLY A 25 -3.50 -8.51 -7.87
CA GLY A 25 -3.55 -9.05 -6.49
C GLY A 25 -2.78 -8.30 -5.38
N LEU A 26 -2.30 -7.09 -5.65
CA LEU A 26 -1.53 -6.29 -4.70
C LEU A 26 -2.47 -5.80 -3.60
N PRO A 27 -2.04 -5.84 -2.33
CA PRO A 27 -2.85 -5.35 -1.23
C PRO A 27 -3.12 -3.86 -1.44
N VAL A 28 -4.40 -3.48 -1.50
CA VAL A 28 -4.81 -2.08 -1.50
C VAL A 28 -4.76 -1.58 -0.06
N PHE A 29 -3.97 -0.53 0.16
CA PHE A 29 -3.85 0.13 1.45
C PHE A 29 -4.81 1.32 1.53
N LEU A 30 -5.59 1.37 2.62
CA LEU A 30 -6.54 2.42 2.93
C LEU A 30 -6.15 3.08 4.25
N ALA A 31 -6.40 4.38 4.36
CA ALA A 31 -6.15 5.12 5.58
C ALA A 31 -7.35 5.04 6.55
N ALA A 32 -7.10 5.14 7.85
CA ALA A 32 -8.12 5.40 8.85
C ALA A 32 -8.89 6.69 8.49
N GLY A 33 -10.20 6.68 8.70
CA GLY A 33 -11.12 7.72 8.24
C GLY A 33 -11.64 7.51 6.81
N SER A 34 -11.05 6.61 6.02
CA SER A 34 -11.56 6.28 4.69
C SER A 34 -12.90 5.56 4.78
N THR A 35 -13.81 5.89 3.84
CA THR A 35 -15.08 5.17 3.71
C THR A 35 -14.83 3.88 2.93
N ALA A 36 -14.85 2.74 3.60
CA ALA A 36 -14.77 1.43 2.97
C ALA A 36 -15.48 0.37 3.82
N GLY A 37 -15.92 -0.71 3.17
CA GLY A 37 -16.63 -1.82 3.80
C GLY A 37 -16.00 -3.14 3.42
N GLY A 38 -15.93 -4.06 4.38
CA GLY A 38 -15.29 -5.37 4.21
C GLY A 38 -14.37 -5.73 5.38
N GLU A 39 -13.60 -6.78 5.17
CA GLU A 39 -12.53 -7.20 6.08
C GLU A 39 -11.26 -6.38 5.79
N PHE A 40 -10.54 -5.96 6.81
CA PHE A 40 -9.29 -5.22 6.66
C PHE A 40 -8.27 -5.70 7.70
N ARG A 41 -6.98 -5.64 7.38
CA ARG A 41 -5.88 -5.95 8.30
C ARG A 41 -4.98 -4.75 8.47
N CYS A 42 -4.55 -4.45 9.69
CA CYS A 42 -3.64 -3.33 9.93
C CYS A 42 -2.26 -3.65 9.34
N ALA A 43 -1.73 -2.76 8.51
CA ALA A 43 -0.43 -2.95 7.85
C ALA A 43 0.76 -2.96 8.80
N GLU A 44 0.59 -2.47 10.03
CA GLU A 44 1.67 -2.40 11.02
C GLU A 44 1.69 -3.59 11.97
N CYS A 45 0.53 -4.06 12.46
CA CYS A 45 0.46 -5.12 13.46
C CYS A 45 -0.30 -6.38 13.01
N GLY A 46 -0.90 -6.36 11.82
CA GLY A 46 -1.68 -7.47 11.27
C GLY A 46 -3.08 -7.65 11.88
N TYR A 47 -3.50 -6.78 12.82
CA TYR A 47 -4.83 -6.87 13.45
C TYR A 47 -5.96 -6.76 12.43
N GLY A 48 -6.87 -7.74 12.41
CA GLY A 48 -7.99 -7.79 11.47
C GLY A 48 -9.28 -7.21 12.04
N ILE A 49 -10.02 -6.44 11.23
CA ILE A 49 -11.35 -5.90 11.58
C ILE A 49 -12.33 -6.05 10.42
N VAL A 50 -13.64 -6.04 10.73
CA VAL A 50 -14.71 -5.88 9.74
C VAL A 50 -15.28 -4.49 9.87
N VAL A 51 -15.18 -3.70 8.80
CA VAL A 51 -15.72 -2.33 8.76
C VAL A 51 -16.98 -2.29 7.90
N ARG A 52 -17.99 -1.54 8.35
CA ARG A 52 -19.25 -1.35 7.62
C ARG A 52 -19.35 0.00 6.89
N ARG A 53 -18.61 1.02 7.33
CA ARG A 53 -18.67 2.38 6.77
C ARG A 53 -17.32 3.08 6.75
N VAL A 54 -16.70 3.30 7.91
CA VAL A 54 -15.49 4.13 8.05
C VAL A 54 -14.42 3.36 8.79
N LEU A 55 -13.20 3.33 8.25
CA LEU A 55 -12.07 2.66 8.88
C LEU A 55 -11.66 3.40 10.16
N PRO A 56 -11.67 2.75 11.34
CA PRO A 56 -11.15 3.36 12.56
C PRO A 56 -9.61 3.36 12.55
N THR A 57 -9.00 3.99 13.55
CA THR A 57 -7.59 3.75 13.87
C THR A 57 -7.42 2.36 14.46
N CYS A 58 -6.25 1.74 14.28
CA CYS A 58 -6.02 0.40 14.82
C CYS A 58 -6.04 0.43 16.37
N PRO A 59 -6.91 -0.35 17.03
CA PRO A 59 -7.00 -0.33 18.50
C PRO A 59 -5.77 -0.95 19.18
N MET A 60 -4.95 -1.72 18.45
CA MET A 60 -3.75 -2.38 18.98
C MET A 60 -2.51 -1.48 18.93
N CYS A 61 -2.18 -0.96 17.74
CA CYS A 61 -0.94 -0.18 17.53
C CYS A 61 -1.18 1.31 17.24
N ARG A 62 -2.44 1.76 17.15
CA ARG A 62 -2.83 3.10 16.67
C ARG A 62 -2.43 3.43 15.24
N GLY A 63 -2.06 2.40 14.47
CA GLY A 63 -1.75 2.53 13.06
C GLY A 63 -2.94 3.06 12.25
N LEU A 64 -2.60 3.76 11.17
CA LEU A 64 -3.56 4.40 10.28
C LEU A 64 -3.74 3.65 8.96
N SER A 65 -2.88 2.66 8.69
CA SER A 65 -2.86 1.93 7.42
C SER A 65 -3.56 0.58 7.52
N TRP A 66 -4.47 0.33 6.60
CA TRP A 66 -5.29 -0.87 6.52
C TRP A 66 -5.18 -1.52 5.15
N GLU A 67 -4.79 -2.78 5.12
CA GLU A 67 -4.80 -3.64 3.94
C GLU A 67 -6.19 -4.22 3.74
N SER A 68 -6.82 -3.95 2.61
CA SER A 68 -7.94 -4.77 2.16
C SER A 68 -7.37 -6.11 1.66
N PRO A 69 -7.97 -7.26 2.01
CA PRO A 69 -7.69 -8.49 1.29
C PRO A 69 -8.11 -8.21 -0.14
N ALA A 70 -7.13 -8.06 -1.03
CA ALA A 70 -7.38 -8.02 -2.45
C ALA A 70 -8.33 -9.19 -2.73
N THR A 71 -9.53 -8.89 -3.23
CA THR A 71 -10.56 -9.89 -3.55
C THR A 71 -9.84 -11.03 -4.21
N SER A 72 -9.65 -12.16 -3.50
CA SER A 72 -8.87 -13.24 -4.06
C SER A 72 -9.58 -13.63 -5.36
N PRO A 73 -8.92 -13.58 -6.52
CA PRO A 73 -9.56 -13.96 -7.79
C PRO A 73 -9.96 -15.44 -7.79
N HIS A 74 -9.51 -16.19 -6.78
CA HIS A 74 -9.88 -17.58 -6.55
C HIS A 74 -10.94 -17.67 -5.44
N PRO A 75 -12.14 -18.22 -5.72
CA PRO A 75 -13.07 -18.58 -4.66
C PRO A 75 -12.40 -19.61 -3.75
N ARG A 76 -12.44 -19.39 -2.44
CA ARG A 76 -12.03 -20.39 -1.47
C ARG A 76 -13.07 -21.51 -1.48
N PHE A 77 -12.73 -22.62 -2.14
CA PHE A 77 -13.30 -23.92 -1.79
C PHE A 77 -12.25 -24.71 -1.02
N PRO A 78 -12.49 -24.96 0.28
CA PRO A 78 -11.93 -26.14 0.92
C PRO A 78 -13.03 -26.93 1.63
N VAL A 79 -13.52 -27.97 0.94
CA VAL A 79 -13.70 -29.38 1.38
C VAL A 79 -14.87 -30.05 0.67
#